data_AF-A0A7V1XN18-F1
#
_entry.id   AF-A0A7V1XN18-F1
#
_cell.length_a   1.000
_cell.length_b   1.000
_cell.length_c   1.000
_cell.angle_alpha   90.00
_cell.angle_beta   90.00
_cell.angle_gamma   90.00
#
_symmetry.space_group_name_H-M   'P 1'
#
loop_
_entity.id
_entity.type
_entity.pdbx_description
1 polymer ?
#
loop_
_entity_poly.entity_id
_entity_poly.type
_entity_poly.pdbx_seq_one_letter_code
_entity_poly.pdbx_strand_id
1 'polypeptide(L)'
;MRTARAAASLGLIALLATCGGSAGAATRGTGLAERPTSEIRAMIEAVSPGATVAVPAARYVGTLVVDRSVTLAAEPGTVLDGGGAGSVVEIVASGVTLRGFRIEGSGAGPIGEPSGVLVEAARDVRLEDLTIVGTYLGITVRGTRGVLVRDVLIRGRAEAAIEGEEHAVSDQPGEEVSPEGTPSMVMGTSGSGEHEGHGMTGPGEHEGHGTTQAPEPGSGGGWEGPSPLPSGNGGLRGDGIWLWNAQDAVVRDSRIQGTRDGIYLSYGERVLLEGNVISDARYAIHDMYARDVTIRRNVLRDNLSGCVLMYGGPVLVEGNAIVESGSPSTGFGVLVKDAGDVLVRSNVILDDRVAVHVDDAGRTGGA
;
A
#
# COMPACT_ATOMS: atom_id res chain seq x y z
N MET A 1 19.49 -83.02 35.29
CA MET A 1 19.88 -82.09 34.21
C MET A 1 19.92 -80.70 34.84
N ARG A 2 21.07 -80.26 35.37
CA ARG A 2 22.05 -79.35 34.74
C ARG A 2 21.35 -78.04 34.27
N THR A 3 21.66 -76.82 34.71
CA THR A 3 22.79 -76.25 35.49
C THR A 3 22.52 -74.75 35.74
N ALA A 4 23.01 -74.25 36.90
CA ALA A 4 23.72 -72.97 37.17
C ALA A 4 23.06 -71.62 36.81
N ARG A 5 22.88 -70.63 37.72
CA ARG A 5 23.75 -69.87 38.67
C ARG A 5 24.21 -68.51 38.11
N ALA A 6 23.97 -67.47 38.92
CA ALA A 6 24.73 -66.22 39.10
C ALA A 6 24.64 -65.18 37.95
N ALA A 7 24.75 -63.87 38.15
CA ALA A 7 25.31 -63.04 39.22
C ALA A 7 24.68 -61.62 39.16
N ALA A 8 24.54 -60.88 40.28
CA ALA A 8 25.43 -59.76 40.70
C ALA A 8 25.40 -58.54 39.73
N SER A 9 25.35 -57.25 40.10
CA SER A 9 25.39 -56.48 41.35
C SER A 9 25.36 -54.98 40.95
N LEU A 10 25.15 -54.09 41.93
CA LEU A 10 25.54 -52.65 41.96
C LEU A 10 24.84 -51.72 40.95
N GLY A 11 24.36 -50.51 41.27
CA GLY A 11 24.75 -49.59 42.33
C GLY A 11 25.16 -48.25 41.69
N LEU A 12 24.38 -47.19 41.97
CA LEU A 12 24.78 -45.78 42.01
C LEU A 12 25.08 -45.04 40.69
N ILE A 13 24.39 -43.91 40.47
CA ILE A 13 24.92 -42.53 40.50
C ILE A 13 23.87 -41.62 39.84
N ALA A 14 23.25 -40.76 40.65
CA ALA A 14 22.47 -39.62 40.17
C ALA A 14 23.46 -38.53 39.73
N LEU A 15 23.50 -38.26 38.43
CA LEU A 15 24.27 -37.16 37.86
C LEU A 15 23.33 -35.97 37.63
N LEU A 16 23.42 -34.98 38.52
CA LEU A 16 22.84 -33.64 38.34
C LEU A 16 23.55 -32.97 37.16
N ALA A 17 22.92 -32.99 35.98
CA ALA A 17 23.33 -32.17 34.86
C ALA A 17 22.76 -30.76 35.05
N THR A 18 23.60 -29.85 35.52
CA THR A 18 23.38 -28.41 35.41
C THR A 18 23.53 -28.00 33.95
N CYS A 19 22.41 -27.91 33.21
CA CYS A 19 22.40 -27.26 31.91
C CYS A 19 22.37 -25.73 32.12
N GLY A 20 23.50 -25.09 31.85
CA GLY A 20 23.59 -23.64 31.77
C GLY A 20 22.64 -23.11 30.69
N GLY A 21 21.70 -22.26 31.12
CA GLY A 21 20.84 -21.52 30.20
C GLY A 21 21.65 -20.44 29.50
N SER A 22 22.07 -20.71 28.26
CA SER A 22 22.26 -19.63 27.30
C SER A 22 20.86 -19.18 26.88
N ALA A 23 20.46 -17.99 27.32
CA ALA A 23 19.28 -17.30 26.82
C ALA A 23 19.46 -17.06 25.31
N GLY A 24 18.95 -17.99 24.50
CA GLY A 24 18.77 -17.79 23.08
C GLY A 24 17.73 -16.70 22.87
N ALA A 25 18.12 -15.63 22.18
CA ALA A 25 17.21 -14.61 21.71
C ALA A 25 16.05 -15.29 20.97
N ALA A 26 14.83 -15.09 21.46
CA ALA A 26 13.62 -15.60 20.83
C ALA A 26 13.44 -14.88 19.49
N THR A 27 13.87 -15.52 18.40
CA THR A 27 13.45 -15.16 17.05
C THR A 27 11.93 -15.32 16.98
N ARG A 28 11.22 -14.22 16.72
CA ARG A 28 9.79 -14.21 16.43
C ARG A 28 9.54 -14.87 15.07
N GLY A 29 9.55 -16.20 15.03
CA GLY A 29 9.14 -16.98 13.86
C GLY A 29 7.66 -17.31 13.96
N THR A 30 6.85 -16.79 13.05
CA THR A 30 5.56 -17.39 12.71
C THR A 30 5.83 -18.84 12.29
N GLY A 31 5.19 -19.84 12.90
CA GLY A 31 5.52 -21.27 12.77
C GLY A 31 5.32 -21.93 11.39
N LEU A 32 5.44 -21.18 10.30
CA LEU A 32 5.44 -21.68 8.92
C LEU A 32 6.87 -22.09 8.53
N ALA A 33 6.99 -23.15 7.73
CA ALA A 33 8.26 -23.50 7.12
C ALA A 33 8.68 -22.39 6.13
N GLU A 34 9.92 -21.93 6.24
CA GLU A 34 10.52 -21.00 5.28
C GLU A 34 11.00 -21.75 4.04
N ARG A 35 10.65 -21.23 2.87
CA ARG A 35 10.99 -21.77 1.54
C ARG A 35 11.39 -20.61 0.63
N PRO A 36 12.27 -20.79 -0.35
CA PRO A 36 12.54 -19.73 -1.32
C PRO A 36 11.41 -19.59 -2.35
N THR A 37 11.16 -18.38 -2.87
CA THR A 37 10.20 -18.16 -3.97
C THR A 37 10.53 -18.93 -5.25
N SER A 38 11.78 -19.38 -5.42
CA SER A 38 12.18 -20.26 -6.53
C SER A 38 11.41 -21.58 -6.56
N GLU A 39 10.87 -22.06 -5.44
CA GLU A 39 10.00 -23.23 -5.42
C GLU A 39 8.64 -22.97 -6.08
N ILE A 40 8.05 -21.78 -5.88
CA ILE A 40 6.83 -21.37 -6.62
C ILE A 40 7.17 -21.26 -8.10
N ARG A 41 8.33 -20.69 -8.45
CA ARG A 41 8.77 -20.60 -9.84
C ARG A 41 8.86 -21.98 -10.51
N ALA A 42 9.42 -22.97 -9.82
CA ALA A 42 9.48 -24.34 -10.30
C ALA A 42 8.07 -24.94 -10.52
N MET A 43 7.09 -24.62 -9.65
CA MET A 43 5.70 -25.04 -9.86
C MET A 43 5.09 -24.41 -11.11
N ILE A 44 5.38 -23.13 -11.39
CA ILE A 44 4.96 -22.46 -12.63
C ILE A 44 5.63 -23.12 -13.85
N GLU A 45 6.92 -23.50 -13.75
CA GLU A 45 7.67 -24.23 -14.80
C GLU A 45 7.09 -25.62 -15.12
N ALA A 46 6.52 -26.30 -14.13
CA ALA A 46 5.99 -27.64 -14.28
C ALA A 46 4.60 -27.70 -14.98
N VAL A 47 3.94 -26.57 -15.18
CA VAL A 47 2.58 -26.52 -15.75
C VAL A 47 2.54 -25.79 -17.10
N SER A 48 1.53 -26.10 -17.91
CA SER A 48 1.27 -25.36 -19.15
C SER A 48 0.80 -23.93 -18.85
N PRO A 49 1.12 -22.94 -19.72
CA PRO A 49 0.60 -21.58 -19.59
C PRO A 49 -0.93 -21.57 -19.48
N GLY A 50 -1.45 -20.72 -18.59
CA GLY A 50 -2.87 -20.61 -18.24
C GLY A 50 -3.35 -21.64 -17.21
N ALA A 51 -2.52 -22.60 -16.80
CA ALA A 51 -2.89 -23.57 -15.77
C ALA A 51 -3.04 -22.90 -14.39
N THR A 52 -3.72 -23.61 -13.49
CA THR A 52 -3.81 -23.24 -12.07
C THR A 52 -2.79 -24.02 -11.26
N VAL A 53 -2.04 -23.31 -10.42
CA VAL A 53 -1.09 -23.85 -9.45
C VAL A 53 -1.63 -23.53 -8.04
N ALA A 54 -1.90 -24.58 -7.26
CA ALA A 54 -2.13 -24.45 -5.84
C ALA A 54 -0.78 -24.30 -5.12
N VAL A 55 -0.58 -23.20 -4.40
CA VAL A 55 0.67 -22.92 -3.68
C VAL A 55 0.50 -23.33 -2.21
N PRO A 56 1.24 -24.35 -1.74
CA PRO A 56 1.08 -24.87 -0.38
C PRO A 56 1.36 -23.82 0.71
N ALA A 57 0.72 -23.99 1.87
CA ALA A 57 0.91 -23.12 3.02
C ALA A 57 2.38 -23.14 3.51
N ALA A 58 3.08 -22.03 3.30
CA ALA A 58 4.45 -21.80 3.76
C ALA A 58 4.79 -20.29 3.73
N ARG A 59 5.94 -19.91 4.31
CA ARG A 59 6.54 -18.58 4.11
C ARG A 59 7.54 -18.67 2.95
N TYR A 60 7.24 -18.04 1.84
CA TYR A 60 8.12 -17.97 0.68
C TYR A 60 8.91 -16.67 0.70
N VAL A 61 10.23 -16.78 0.82
CA VAL A 61 11.15 -15.64 0.97
C VAL A 61 11.85 -15.34 -0.36
N GLY A 62 11.92 -14.05 -0.70
CA GLY A 62 12.53 -13.51 -1.91
C GLY A 62 11.50 -12.89 -2.86
N THR A 63 11.97 -12.31 -3.97
CA THR A 63 11.08 -11.79 -5.02
C THR A 63 10.52 -12.94 -5.86
N LEU A 64 9.21 -12.92 -6.10
CA LEU A 64 8.52 -13.84 -7.01
C LEU A 64 8.30 -13.13 -8.35
N VAL A 65 9.01 -13.58 -9.39
CA VAL A 65 8.80 -13.11 -10.77
C VAL A 65 7.84 -14.07 -11.49
N VAL A 66 6.73 -13.54 -12.00
CA VAL A 66 5.72 -14.27 -12.79
C VAL A 66 5.82 -13.83 -14.25
N ASP A 67 6.54 -14.64 -15.03
CA ASP A 67 6.88 -14.40 -16.44
C ASP A 67 6.03 -15.19 -17.43
N ARG A 68 5.05 -15.97 -16.93
CA ARG A 68 4.15 -16.81 -17.74
C ARG A 68 2.71 -16.70 -17.24
N SER A 69 1.76 -16.79 -18.17
CA SER A 69 0.32 -16.84 -17.83
C SER A 69 0.06 -18.02 -16.90
N VAL A 70 -0.55 -17.76 -15.75
CA VAL A 70 -0.82 -18.77 -14.72
C VAL A 70 -1.83 -18.22 -13.71
N THR A 71 -2.62 -19.11 -13.09
CA THR A 71 -3.35 -18.79 -11.87
C THR A 71 -2.59 -19.35 -10.67
N LEU A 72 -2.08 -18.48 -9.80
CA LEU A 72 -1.51 -18.84 -8.51
C LEU A 72 -2.59 -18.70 -7.44
N ALA A 73 -2.98 -19.83 -6.84
CA ALA A 73 -3.95 -19.85 -5.74
C ALA A 73 -3.24 -20.33 -4.46
N ALA A 74 -3.11 -19.45 -3.48
CA ALA A 74 -2.56 -19.78 -2.18
C ALA A 74 -3.48 -20.70 -1.37
N GLU A 75 -2.91 -21.71 -0.73
CA GLU A 75 -3.55 -22.33 0.43
C GLU A 75 -3.60 -21.34 1.61
N PRO A 76 -4.59 -21.47 2.51
CA PRO A 76 -4.69 -20.58 3.66
C PRO A 76 -3.41 -20.55 4.50
N GLY A 77 -2.90 -19.35 4.76
CA GLY A 77 -1.68 -19.14 5.55
C GLY A 77 -0.40 -18.99 4.71
N THR A 78 -0.46 -19.07 3.38
CA THR A 78 0.69 -18.79 2.52
C THR A 78 1.10 -17.31 2.58
N VAL A 79 2.39 -17.08 2.81
CA VAL A 79 2.99 -15.74 2.88
C VAL A 79 4.08 -15.60 1.81
N LEU A 80 4.07 -14.49 1.08
CA LEU A 80 5.19 -14.02 0.26
C LEU A 80 5.90 -12.89 1.01
N ASP A 81 7.19 -13.06 1.27
CA ASP A 81 8.04 -12.11 1.99
C ASP A 81 9.21 -11.67 1.11
N GLY A 82 9.25 -10.38 0.77
CA GLY A 82 10.32 -9.81 -0.06
C GLY A 82 11.67 -9.68 0.66
N GLY A 83 11.76 -9.97 1.96
CA GLY A 83 13.01 -9.91 2.72
C GLY A 83 13.53 -8.48 2.96
N GLY A 84 12.69 -7.47 2.74
CA GLY A 84 13.01 -6.06 2.96
C GLY A 84 13.71 -5.37 1.79
N ALA A 85 13.74 -5.97 0.59
CA ALA A 85 14.36 -5.41 -0.61
C ALA A 85 13.47 -5.55 -1.84
N GLY A 86 13.46 -4.53 -2.70
CA GLY A 86 12.71 -4.54 -3.96
C GLY A 86 11.21 -4.80 -3.81
N SER A 87 10.58 -5.21 -4.91
CA SER A 87 9.19 -5.65 -4.91
C SER A 87 9.06 -7.11 -4.51
N VAL A 88 7.96 -7.47 -3.86
CA VAL A 88 7.73 -8.85 -3.37
C VAL A 88 7.28 -9.75 -4.53
N VAL A 89 6.34 -9.27 -5.34
CA VAL A 89 5.86 -9.95 -6.55
C VAL A 89 6.00 -9.04 -7.74
N GLU A 90 6.57 -9.56 -8.83
CA GLU A 90 6.71 -8.87 -10.10
C GLU A 90 6.01 -9.69 -11.20
N ILE A 91 4.93 -9.13 -11.75
CA ILE A 91 4.13 -9.75 -12.81
C ILE A 91 4.45 -9.04 -14.11
N VAL A 92 5.12 -9.76 -15.02
CA VAL A 92 5.49 -9.27 -16.36
C VAL A 92 4.76 -10.03 -17.48
N ALA A 93 4.00 -11.08 -17.12
CA ALA A 93 3.17 -11.83 -18.05
C ALA A 93 1.70 -11.38 -18.05
N SER A 94 1.06 -11.51 -19.20
CA SER A 94 -0.40 -11.35 -19.35
C SER A 94 -1.16 -12.61 -18.90
N GLY A 95 -2.44 -12.46 -18.58
CA GLY A 95 -3.32 -13.57 -18.20
C GLY A 95 -2.88 -14.24 -16.89
N VAL A 96 -2.45 -13.42 -15.92
CA VAL A 96 -2.02 -13.89 -14.60
C VAL A 96 -3.12 -13.63 -13.59
N THR A 97 -3.39 -14.61 -12.72
CA THR A 97 -4.21 -14.43 -11.53
C THR A 97 -3.39 -14.74 -10.29
N LEU A 98 -3.31 -13.80 -9.35
CA LEU A 98 -2.70 -13.98 -8.04
C LEU A 98 -3.81 -13.92 -6.98
N ARG A 99 -3.98 -15.01 -6.22
CA ARG A 99 -5.11 -15.12 -5.28
C ARG A 99 -4.76 -15.73 -3.93
N GLY A 100 -5.28 -15.13 -2.85
CA GLY A 100 -5.27 -15.68 -1.49
C GLY A 100 -3.98 -15.46 -0.71
N PHE A 101 -3.03 -14.68 -1.24
CA PHE A 101 -1.72 -14.50 -0.61
C PHE A 101 -1.72 -13.40 0.44
N ARG A 102 -1.00 -13.64 1.54
CA ARG A 102 -0.44 -12.56 2.34
C ARG A 102 0.90 -12.12 1.74
N ILE A 103 1.11 -10.81 1.61
CA ILE A 103 2.29 -10.21 0.99
C ILE A 103 2.87 -9.16 1.93
N GLU A 104 4.17 -9.26 2.21
CA GLU A 104 4.88 -8.37 3.12
C GLU A 104 6.38 -8.26 2.78
N GLY A 105 7.09 -7.37 3.48
CA GLY A 105 8.55 -7.31 3.39
C GLY A 105 9.09 -6.72 2.08
N SER A 106 8.39 -5.76 1.46
CA SER A 106 8.98 -4.97 0.38
C SER A 106 10.16 -4.11 0.87
N GLY A 107 10.93 -3.56 -0.06
CA GLY A 107 11.89 -2.50 0.24
C GLY A 107 11.30 -1.28 0.97
N ALA A 108 12.18 -0.48 1.58
CA ALA A 108 11.79 0.69 2.36
C ALA A 108 11.27 1.87 1.51
N GLY A 109 11.71 2.01 0.25
CA GLY A 109 11.39 3.17 -0.60
C GLY A 109 12.04 4.47 -0.09
N PRO A 110 11.79 5.63 -0.74
CA PRO A 110 11.05 5.76 -2.00
C PRO A 110 11.88 5.31 -3.22
N ILE A 111 13.20 5.24 -3.09
CA ILE A 111 14.10 4.85 -4.17
C ILE A 111 13.77 3.44 -4.65
N GLY A 112 13.60 3.30 -5.98
CA GLY A 112 13.26 2.03 -6.63
C GLY A 112 11.79 1.61 -6.48
N GLU A 113 10.97 2.42 -5.81
CA GLU A 113 9.50 2.26 -5.73
C GLU A 113 9.04 0.83 -5.40
N PRO A 114 9.61 0.20 -4.34
CA PRO A 114 9.31 -1.19 -4.01
C PRO A 114 7.83 -1.38 -3.67
N SER A 115 7.25 -2.43 -4.25
CA SER A 115 5.81 -2.72 -4.16
C SER A 115 5.54 -4.08 -3.53
N GLY A 116 4.39 -4.25 -2.90
CA GLY A 116 3.88 -5.59 -2.58
C GLY A 116 3.65 -6.39 -3.86
N VAL A 117 2.94 -5.81 -4.81
CA VAL A 117 2.76 -6.38 -6.16
C VAL A 117 3.07 -5.30 -7.19
N LEU A 118 4.00 -5.57 -8.10
CA LEU A 118 4.26 -4.77 -9.29
C LEU A 118 3.72 -5.53 -10.51
N VAL A 119 2.90 -4.87 -11.30
CA VAL A 119 2.42 -5.36 -12.61
C VAL A 119 2.96 -4.43 -13.69
N GLU A 120 3.78 -4.97 -14.60
CA GLU A 120 4.51 -4.20 -15.60
C GLU A 120 4.12 -4.66 -17.01
N ALA A 121 3.62 -3.74 -17.84
CA ALA A 121 3.36 -3.93 -19.27
C ALA A 121 2.54 -5.19 -19.63
N ALA A 122 1.56 -5.55 -18.79
CA ALA A 122 0.79 -6.78 -18.91
C ALA A 122 -0.65 -6.55 -19.39
N ARG A 123 -1.40 -7.63 -19.62
CA ARG A 123 -2.83 -7.62 -19.94
C ARG A 123 -3.58 -8.65 -19.12
N ASP A 124 -4.84 -8.37 -18.81
CA ASP A 124 -5.78 -9.32 -18.20
C ASP A 124 -5.22 -9.93 -16.90
N VAL A 125 -4.72 -9.07 -16.01
CA VAL A 125 -4.17 -9.46 -14.70
C VAL A 125 -5.24 -9.36 -13.63
N ARG A 126 -5.37 -10.38 -12.78
CA ARG A 126 -6.34 -10.41 -11.68
C ARG A 126 -5.61 -10.56 -10.35
N LEU A 127 -5.83 -9.61 -9.45
CA LEU A 127 -5.32 -9.59 -8.09
C LEU A 127 -6.53 -9.71 -7.16
N GLU A 128 -6.68 -10.87 -6.54
CA GLU A 128 -7.93 -11.26 -5.86
C GLU A 128 -7.65 -11.76 -4.44
N ASP A 129 -8.42 -11.35 -3.44
CA ASP A 129 -8.29 -11.88 -2.07
C ASP A 129 -6.84 -11.83 -1.54
N LEU A 130 -6.22 -10.64 -1.65
CA LEU A 130 -4.84 -10.41 -1.20
C LEU A 130 -4.83 -9.63 0.10
N THR A 131 -3.89 -9.97 1.00
CA THR A 131 -3.60 -9.19 2.20
C THR A 131 -2.18 -8.64 2.11
N ILE A 132 -2.05 -7.33 1.88
CA ILE A 132 -0.77 -6.64 1.72
C ILE A 132 -0.50 -5.80 2.96
N VAL A 133 0.63 -6.02 3.63
CA VAL A 133 0.91 -5.38 4.93
C VAL A 133 2.33 -4.82 4.99
N GLY A 134 2.43 -3.56 5.42
CA GLY A 134 3.71 -2.91 5.75
C GLY A 134 4.63 -2.68 4.56
N THR A 135 4.15 -2.82 3.33
CA THR A 135 4.90 -2.51 2.12
C THR A 135 5.02 -0.99 1.94
N TYR A 136 5.97 -0.53 1.11
CA TYR A 136 6.06 0.89 0.75
C TYR A 136 4.90 1.26 -0.16
N LEU A 137 4.90 0.75 -1.40
CA LEU A 137 3.71 0.74 -2.26
C LEU A 137 2.94 -0.57 -2.06
N GLY A 138 1.61 -0.53 -2.07
CA GLY A 138 0.79 -1.75 -1.98
C GLY A 138 0.80 -2.52 -3.31
N ILE A 139 0.04 -2.01 -4.27
CA ILE A 139 -0.05 -2.54 -5.64
C ILE A 139 0.33 -1.42 -6.62
N THR A 140 1.27 -1.70 -7.50
CA THR A 140 1.66 -0.79 -8.58
C THR A 140 1.33 -1.46 -9.91
N VAL A 141 0.65 -0.73 -10.79
CA VAL A 141 0.29 -1.17 -12.14
C VAL A 141 0.84 -0.16 -13.14
N ARG A 142 1.67 -0.62 -14.08
CA ARG A 142 2.33 0.22 -15.09
C ARG A 142 2.03 -0.29 -16.49
N GLY A 143 1.53 0.60 -17.35
CA GLY A 143 1.35 0.33 -18.78
C GLY A 143 0.50 -0.91 -19.09
N THR A 144 -0.49 -1.21 -18.25
CA THR A 144 -1.26 -2.46 -18.27
C THR A 144 -2.68 -2.22 -18.75
N ARG A 145 -3.29 -3.21 -19.41
CA ARG A 145 -4.71 -3.17 -19.82
C ARG A 145 -5.52 -4.29 -19.19
N GLY A 146 -6.70 -3.98 -18.66
CA GLY A 146 -7.62 -4.99 -18.12
C GLY A 146 -7.17 -5.56 -16.78
N VAL A 147 -6.62 -4.72 -15.88
CA VAL A 147 -6.31 -5.17 -14.52
C VAL A 147 -7.58 -5.17 -13.66
N LEU A 148 -7.81 -6.25 -12.91
CA LEU A 148 -8.83 -6.33 -11.88
C LEU A 148 -8.15 -6.50 -10.52
N VAL A 149 -8.36 -5.53 -9.63
CA VAL A 149 -8.03 -5.62 -8.21
C VAL A 149 -9.35 -5.75 -7.46
N ARG A 150 -9.54 -6.87 -6.74
CA ARG A 150 -10.76 -7.09 -5.97
C ARG A 150 -10.52 -7.81 -4.66
N ASP A 151 -11.37 -7.51 -3.68
CA ASP A 151 -11.34 -8.19 -2.38
C ASP A 151 -9.95 -8.08 -1.71
N VAL A 152 -9.23 -6.96 -1.92
CA VAL A 152 -7.87 -6.76 -1.39
C VAL A 152 -7.91 -5.96 -0.09
N LEU A 153 -7.12 -6.37 0.89
CA LEU A 153 -6.80 -5.61 2.10
C LEU A 153 -5.37 -5.07 2.02
N ILE A 154 -5.22 -3.75 2.01
CA ILE A 154 -3.93 -3.06 2.13
C ILE A 154 -3.86 -2.36 3.48
N ARG A 155 -2.84 -2.70 4.27
CA ARG A 155 -2.45 -1.96 5.47
C ARG A 155 -1.04 -1.42 5.25
N GLY A 156 -0.96 -0.14 4.92
CA GLY A 156 0.30 0.57 4.74
C GLY A 156 1.04 0.80 6.06
N ARG A 157 1.95 1.78 6.04
CA ARG A 157 2.79 2.14 7.18
C ARG A 157 2.19 3.32 7.92
N ALA A 158 1.11 3.11 8.66
CA ALA A 158 0.39 4.21 9.34
C ALA A 158 1.30 5.07 10.26
N GLU A 159 2.33 4.49 10.87
CA GLU A 159 3.27 5.22 11.73
C GLU A 159 4.32 6.04 10.96
N ALA A 160 4.40 5.90 9.64
CA ALA A 160 5.34 6.64 8.80
C ALA A 160 4.81 8.04 8.45
N ALA A 161 5.73 8.96 8.18
CA ALA A 161 5.39 10.32 7.75
C ALA A 161 4.75 10.34 6.35
N ILE A 162 3.87 11.32 6.15
CA ILE A 162 3.25 11.67 4.87
C ILE A 162 4.00 12.89 4.30
N GLU A 163 4.37 12.85 3.03
CA GLU A 163 4.93 14.00 2.30
C GLU A 163 3.93 14.60 1.30
N GLY A 164 4.11 15.87 0.96
CA GLY A 164 3.49 16.50 -0.21
C GLY A 164 2.02 16.91 -0.08
N GLU A 165 1.52 17.17 1.12
CA GLU A 165 0.13 17.61 1.36
C GLU A 165 -0.25 18.90 0.61
N GLU A 166 0.68 19.82 0.38
CA GLU A 166 0.38 21.15 -0.19
C GLU A 166 0.15 21.16 -1.72
N HIS A 167 0.45 20.06 -2.42
CA HIS A 167 0.40 20.02 -3.90
C HIS A 167 -0.99 20.21 -4.50
N ALA A 168 -2.06 19.94 -3.74
CA ALA A 168 -3.42 20.04 -4.24
C ALA A 168 -3.87 21.49 -4.55
N VAL A 169 -3.30 22.48 -3.86
CA VAL A 169 -3.79 23.88 -3.88
C VAL A 169 -2.74 24.91 -4.28
N SER A 170 -1.52 24.48 -4.66
CA SER A 170 -0.49 25.39 -5.14
C SER A 170 -0.58 25.60 -6.66
N ASP A 171 -0.46 26.86 -7.09
CA ASP A 171 -0.42 27.30 -8.50
C ASP A 171 0.92 27.01 -9.20
N GLN A 172 1.73 26.08 -8.70
CA GLN A 172 3.05 25.81 -9.30
C GLN A 172 2.88 25.06 -10.63
N PRO A 173 3.27 25.65 -11.78
CA PRO A 173 3.19 24.98 -13.07
C PRO A 173 4.33 23.95 -13.18
N GLY A 174 3.96 22.66 -13.29
CA GLY A 174 4.75 21.60 -13.93
C GLY A 174 6.04 21.13 -13.26
N GLU A 175 5.98 20.07 -12.45
CA GLU A 175 6.91 18.96 -12.67
C GLU A 175 6.32 18.08 -13.78
N GLU A 176 6.59 18.47 -15.02
CA GLU A 176 6.29 17.67 -16.21
C GLU A 176 7.05 16.33 -16.14
N VAL A 177 6.37 15.26 -15.74
CA VAL A 177 6.82 13.92 -16.14
C VAL A 177 6.23 13.63 -17.50
N SER A 178 6.97 14.05 -18.54
CA SER A 178 6.70 13.70 -19.92
C SER A 178 6.54 12.17 -20.05
N PRO A 179 5.58 11.67 -20.86
CA PRO A 179 5.33 10.23 -21.01
C PRO A 179 6.47 9.43 -21.63
N GLU A 180 7.58 10.08 -22.02
CA GLU A 180 8.76 9.45 -22.64
C GLU A 180 10.07 9.59 -21.82
N GLY A 181 10.02 10.10 -20.58
CA GLY A 181 11.22 10.25 -19.74
C GLY A 181 11.27 9.27 -18.58
N THR A 182 12.19 8.29 -18.62
CA THR A 182 12.67 7.68 -17.37
C THR A 182 13.15 8.80 -16.43
N PRO A 183 12.73 8.86 -15.16
CA PRO A 183 13.27 9.86 -14.25
C PRO A 183 14.72 9.47 -13.92
N SER A 184 15.65 10.04 -14.69
CA SER A 184 17.05 10.16 -14.30
C SER A 184 17.11 11.22 -13.19
N MET A 185 17.00 10.79 -11.93
CA MET A 185 17.47 11.64 -10.83
C MET A 185 18.96 11.87 -11.02
N VAL A 186 19.31 13.10 -11.38
CA VAL A 186 20.68 13.58 -11.44
C VAL A 186 21.27 13.43 -10.04
N MET A 187 22.30 12.59 -9.96
CA MET A 187 23.15 12.42 -8.78
C MET A 187 23.77 13.77 -8.42
N GLY A 188 23.31 14.37 -7.33
CA GLY A 188 23.99 15.51 -6.71
C GLY A 188 25.37 15.07 -6.25
N THR A 189 26.39 15.47 -7.01
CA THR A 189 27.79 15.33 -6.61
C THR A 189 28.03 16.14 -5.34
N SER A 190 28.52 15.47 -4.31
CA SER A 190 29.07 16.12 -3.11
C SER A 190 30.24 17.02 -3.50
N GLY A 191 29.98 18.33 -3.60
CA GLY A 191 30.98 19.37 -3.71
C GLY A 191 31.16 20.04 -2.35
N SER A 192 32.29 19.76 -1.71
CA SER A 192 32.80 20.50 -0.56
C SER A 192 32.96 21.99 -0.90
N GLY A 193 32.29 22.85 -0.13
CA GLY A 193 32.43 24.30 -0.22
C GLY A 193 32.18 24.91 1.15
N GLU A 194 33.28 25.21 1.83
CA GLU A 194 33.36 25.99 3.06
C GLU A 194 32.70 27.36 2.86
N HIS A 195 31.87 27.81 3.80
CA HIS A 195 31.76 29.23 4.13
C HIS A 195 31.27 29.40 5.57
N GLU A 196 32.15 29.98 6.39
CA GLU A 196 31.92 30.49 7.73
C GLU A 196 31.07 31.77 7.71
N GLY A 197 30.38 32.04 8.83
CA GLY A 197 30.38 33.39 9.40
C GLY A 197 29.02 34.07 9.63
N HIS A 198 28.73 34.26 10.93
CA HIS A 198 27.85 35.28 11.55
C HIS A 198 26.33 35.00 11.46
N GLY A 199 25.57 34.82 12.54
CA GLY A 199 25.65 35.33 13.90
C GLY A 199 24.53 36.35 14.11
N MET A 200 23.52 36.03 14.91
CA MET A 200 22.86 36.96 15.85
C MET A 200 21.81 36.23 16.70
N THR A 201 21.79 36.64 17.96
CA THR A 201 21.10 36.13 19.15
C THR A 201 19.71 36.76 19.36
N GLY A 202 18.78 36.05 20.01
CA GLY A 202 17.82 36.66 20.94
C GLY A 202 16.45 35.94 21.09
N PRO A 203 15.84 35.87 22.30
CA PRO A 203 14.84 34.84 22.66
C PRO A 203 13.42 35.38 23.03
N GLY A 204 12.49 34.46 23.28
CA GLY A 204 11.21 34.67 24.00
C GLY A 204 10.00 34.09 23.25
N GLU A 205 8.94 33.56 23.84
CA GLU A 205 8.50 33.29 25.22
C GLU A 205 7.35 32.27 25.12
N HIS A 206 7.20 31.44 26.15
CA HIS A 206 6.06 30.53 26.35
C HIS A 206 4.90 31.29 27.01
N GLU A 207 3.66 31.12 26.53
CA GLU A 207 2.46 31.23 27.37
C GLU A 207 1.42 30.17 26.95
N GLY A 208 0.85 29.50 27.95
CA GLY A 208 -0.20 28.51 27.81
C GLY A 208 -1.56 29.06 28.24
N HIS A 209 -2.63 28.50 27.69
CA HIS A 209 -3.99 28.69 28.22
C HIS A 209 -4.76 27.37 28.21
N GLY A 210 -5.40 27.11 29.35
CA GLY A 210 -6.16 25.90 29.65
C GLY A 210 -7.63 25.93 29.20
N THR A 211 -8.07 24.76 28.76
CA THR A 211 -9.35 24.06 28.96
C THR A 211 -10.68 24.82 28.93
N THR A 212 -11.56 24.40 28.00
CA THR A 212 -12.94 24.00 28.33
C THR A 212 -13.30 22.73 27.56
N GLN A 213 -13.86 21.76 28.29
CA GLN A 213 -14.15 20.38 27.89
C GLN A 213 -15.58 20.32 27.35
N ALA A 214 -15.77 19.84 26.12
CA ALA A 214 -17.09 19.52 25.57
C ALA A 214 -17.45 18.05 25.91
N PRO A 215 -18.74 17.70 26.07
CA PRO A 215 -19.17 16.40 26.59
C PRO A 215 -19.03 15.28 25.56
N GLU A 216 -18.51 14.13 26.01
CA GLU A 216 -18.36 12.91 25.22
C GLU A 216 -19.73 12.27 24.89
N PRO A 217 -20.02 11.92 23.61
CA PRO A 217 -21.09 11.00 23.29
C PRO A 217 -20.65 9.55 23.49
N GLY A 218 -21.53 8.78 24.13
CA GLY A 218 -21.26 7.48 24.73
C GLY A 218 -20.80 6.37 23.78
N SER A 219 -20.06 5.46 24.42
CA SER A 219 -19.46 4.22 23.94
C SER A 219 -20.32 3.37 23.00
N GLY A 220 -19.97 3.38 21.71
CA GLY A 220 -20.32 2.35 20.75
C GLY A 220 -19.07 1.57 20.33
N GLY A 221 -18.91 0.35 20.86
CA GLY A 221 -18.05 -0.73 20.34
C GLY A 221 -16.62 -0.35 19.94
N GLY A 222 -15.71 -0.25 20.92
CA GLY A 222 -14.27 -0.11 20.67
C GLY A 222 -13.73 -1.28 19.85
N TRP A 223 -13.18 -0.97 18.67
CA TRP A 223 -12.43 -1.92 17.85
C TRP A 223 -11.03 -2.05 18.46
N GLU A 224 -10.75 -3.17 19.14
CA GLU A 224 -9.39 -3.46 19.63
C GLU A 224 -8.51 -3.85 18.43
N GLY A 225 -7.73 -2.88 17.94
CA GLY A 225 -6.80 -3.08 16.81
C GLY A 225 -5.66 -4.05 17.16
N PRO A 226 -5.10 -4.78 16.17
CA PRO A 226 -3.97 -5.67 16.40
C PRO A 226 -2.66 -4.89 16.68
N SER A 227 -1.71 -5.57 17.33
CA SER A 227 -0.44 -5.05 17.84
C SER A 227 0.33 -4.11 16.88
N PRO A 228 1.04 -3.09 17.41
CA PRO A 228 1.80 -2.14 16.61
C PRO A 228 2.85 -2.84 15.73
N LEU A 229 3.04 -2.30 14.52
CA LEU A 229 4.09 -2.74 13.61
C LEU A 229 5.46 -2.57 14.29
N PRO A 230 6.44 -3.45 14.02
CA PRO A 230 7.78 -3.30 14.58
C PRO A 230 8.37 -1.94 14.21
N SER A 231 8.68 -1.14 15.22
CA SER A 231 9.39 0.14 15.10
C SER A 231 10.78 -0.11 14.52
N GLY A 232 10.95 0.12 13.21
CA GLY A 232 12.23 -0.19 12.56
C GLY A 232 12.39 0.22 11.09
N ASN A 233 11.35 0.62 10.38
CA ASN A 233 11.52 1.17 9.02
C ASN A 233 11.14 2.65 9.04
N GLY A 234 12.12 3.52 9.32
CA GLY A 234 12.02 4.98 9.23
C GLY A 234 11.89 5.47 7.79
N GLY A 235 10.89 4.97 7.06
CA GLY A 235 10.56 5.37 5.70
C GLY A 235 9.26 6.17 5.66
N LEU A 236 8.92 6.68 4.48
CA LEU A 236 7.67 7.38 4.21
C LEU A 236 6.53 6.41 3.95
N ARG A 237 5.29 6.89 4.05
CA ARG A 237 4.14 6.19 3.48
C ARG A 237 4.25 6.19 1.95
N GLY A 238 3.97 5.06 1.32
CA GLY A 238 3.70 4.99 -0.11
C GLY A 238 2.21 4.81 -0.38
N ASP A 239 1.84 4.81 -1.65
CA ASP A 239 0.45 4.70 -2.08
C ASP A 239 -0.08 3.27 -1.93
N GLY A 240 -1.38 3.14 -1.65
CA GLY A 240 -2.04 1.85 -1.55
C GLY A 240 -2.08 1.14 -2.90
N ILE A 241 -2.72 1.77 -3.88
CA ILE A 241 -2.75 1.30 -5.26
C ILE A 241 -2.33 2.43 -6.18
N TRP A 242 -1.28 2.25 -6.97
CA TRP A 242 -0.84 3.19 -7.98
C TRP A 242 -1.08 2.63 -9.39
N LEU A 243 -1.93 3.31 -10.15
CA LEU A 243 -2.27 2.98 -11.53
C LEU A 243 -1.62 4.00 -12.48
N TRP A 244 -0.48 3.64 -13.05
CA TRP A 244 0.23 4.44 -14.04
C TRP A 244 -0.07 3.92 -15.45
N ASN A 245 -0.64 4.78 -16.30
CA ASN A 245 -0.97 4.44 -17.70
C ASN A 245 -1.75 3.12 -17.80
N ALA A 246 -2.69 2.92 -16.88
CA ALA A 246 -3.53 1.73 -16.81
C ALA A 246 -4.83 1.96 -17.59
N GLN A 247 -5.21 1.01 -18.43
CA GLN A 247 -6.43 1.06 -19.22
C GLN A 247 -7.39 -0.04 -18.81
N ASP A 248 -8.70 0.24 -18.83
CA ASP A 248 -9.74 -0.75 -18.50
C ASP A 248 -9.53 -1.35 -17.10
N ALA A 249 -9.07 -0.52 -16.15
CA ALA A 249 -8.73 -0.95 -14.80
C ALA A 249 -9.97 -0.94 -13.90
N VAL A 250 -10.12 -1.98 -13.09
CA VAL A 250 -11.18 -2.06 -12.09
C VAL A 250 -10.55 -2.31 -10.73
N VAL A 251 -10.81 -1.42 -9.77
CA VAL A 251 -10.49 -1.62 -8.35
C VAL A 251 -11.80 -1.65 -7.59
N ARG A 252 -12.12 -2.79 -6.98
CA ARG A 252 -13.40 -2.94 -6.29
C ARG A 252 -13.35 -3.71 -4.99
N ASP A 253 -14.35 -3.45 -4.14
CA ASP A 253 -14.61 -4.22 -2.92
C ASP A 253 -13.36 -4.38 -2.02
N SER A 254 -12.46 -3.40 -2.04
CA SER A 254 -11.15 -3.46 -1.39
C SER A 254 -11.06 -2.46 -0.24
N ARG A 255 -10.23 -2.77 0.77
CA ARG A 255 -9.97 -1.92 1.93
C ARG A 255 -8.52 -1.46 1.96
N ILE A 256 -8.31 -0.15 1.98
CA ILE A 256 -6.97 0.47 1.94
C ILE A 256 -6.85 1.40 3.14
N GLN A 257 -5.78 1.23 3.93
CA GLN A 257 -5.58 2.03 5.14
C GLN A 257 -4.11 2.33 5.42
N GLY A 258 -3.83 3.51 5.96
CA GLY A 258 -2.50 3.87 6.47
C GLY A 258 -1.47 4.07 5.35
N THR A 259 -1.90 4.65 4.24
CA THR A 259 -1.08 4.89 3.04
C THR A 259 -0.83 6.39 2.87
N ARG A 260 0.01 6.75 1.89
CA ARG A 260 0.14 8.15 1.45
C ARG A 260 -1.12 8.51 0.69
N ASP A 261 -1.31 8.03 -0.53
CA ASP A 261 -2.61 8.07 -1.19
C ASP A 261 -3.27 6.69 -1.17
N GLY A 262 -4.60 6.63 -1.12
CA GLY A 262 -5.34 5.38 -1.13
C GLY A 262 -5.23 4.71 -2.50
N ILE A 263 -5.83 5.35 -3.50
CA ILE A 263 -5.70 4.98 -4.93
C ILE A 263 -5.19 6.20 -5.68
N TYR A 264 -4.03 6.06 -6.33
CA TYR A 264 -3.41 7.08 -7.16
C TYR A 264 -3.49 6.69 -8.64
N LEU A 265 -4.07 7.56 -9.48
CA LEU A 265 -4.14 7.43 -10.92
C LEU A 265 -3.17 8.42 -11.57
N SER A 266 -2.30 7.93 -12.45
CA SER A 266 -1.46 8.78 -13.30
C SER A 266 -1.68 8.35 -14.75
N TYR A 267 -2.38 9.17 -15.53
CA TYR A 267 -2.67 8.91 -16.95
C TYR A 267 -3.52 7.64 -17.22
N GLY A 268 -4.50 7.33 -16.37
CA GLY A 268 -5.41 6.20 -16.55
C GLY A 268 -6.49 6.44 -17.63
N GLU A 269 -7.06 5.37 -18.19
CA GLU A 269 -8.21 5.48 -19.12
C GLU A 269 -9.25 4.38 -18.88
N ARG A 270 -10.54 4.73 -18.81
CA ARG A 270 -11.64 3.80 -18.51
C ARG A 270 -11.39 3.05 -17.20
N VAL A 271 -11.34 3.81 -16.11
CA VAL A 271 -11.05 3.28 -14.77
C VAL A 271 -12.32 3.27 -13.92
N LEU A 272 -12.61 2.14 -13.28
CA LEU A 272 -13.71 2.00 -12.32
C LEU A 272 -13.15 1.76 -10.91
N LEU A 273 -13.44 2.69 -10.00
CA LEU A 273 -13.18 2.56 -8.56
C LEU A 273 -14.51 2.38 -7.84
N GLU A 274 -14.81 1.17 -7.35
CA GLU A 274 -16.12 0.82 -6.83
C GLU A 274 -16.13 0.08 -5.49
N GLY A 275 -16.97 0.51 -4.54
CA GLY A 275 -17.25 -0.31 -3.36
C GLY A 275 -16.05 -0.42 -2.40
N ASN A 276 -15.05 0.44 -2.57
CA ASN A 276 -13.84 0.41 -1.76
C ASN A 276 -14.04 1.20 -0.46
N VAL A 277 -13.29 0.82 0.57
CA VAL A 277 -13.21 1.54 1.85
C VAL A 277 -11.78 2.06 2.02
N ILE A 278 -11.61 3.38 2.07
CA ILE A 278 -10.31 4.03 2.16
C ILE A 278 -10.28 4.96 3.36
N SER A 279 -9.25 4.80 4.21
CA SER A 279 -9.12 5.59 5.44
C SER A 279 -7.68 5.82 5.85
N ASP A 280 -7.40 6.88 6.62
CA ASP A 280 -6.03 7.22 7.06
C ASP A 280 -5.07 7.30 5.86
N ALA A 281 -5.48 8.04 4.83
CA ALA A 281 -4.67 8.44 3.69
C ALA A 281 -4.62 9.97 3.61
N ARG A 282 -3.59 10.50 2.95
CA ARG A 282 -3.53 11.89 2.50
C ARG A 282 -4.69 12.15 1.55
N TYR A 283 -4.69 11.56 0.37
CA TYR A 283 -5.84 11.59 -0.53
C TYR A 283 -6.43 10.20 -0.62
N ALA A 284 -7.73 10.08 -0.37
CA ALA A 284 -8.39 8.78 -0.50
C ALA A 284 -8.34 8.31 -1.96
N ILE A 285 -8.67 9.21 -2.89
CA ILE A 285 -8.51 9.02 -4.33
C ILE A 285 -7.80 10.24 -4.90
N HIS A 286 -6.67 9.99 -5.56
CA HIS A 286 -5.86 10.99 -6.23
C HIS A 286 -5.88 10.69 -7.72
N ASP A 287 -6.52 11.55 -8.52
CA ASP A 287 -6.61 11.40 -9.97
C ASP A 287 -5.82 12.51 -10.67
N MET A 288 -4.73 12.12 -11.34
CA MET A 288 -3.89 13.01 -12.15
C MET A 288 -3.96 12.58 -13.62
N TYR A 289 -4.54 13.45 -14.45
CA TYR A 289 -4.58 13.34 -15.92
C TYR A 289 -5.34 12.12 -16.47
N ALA A 290 -6.13 11.40 -15.67
CA ALA A 290 -6.89 10.27 -16.19
C ALA A 290 -8.14 10.71 -16.98
N ARG A 291 -8.63 9.81 -17.84
CA ARG A 291 -9.81 10.03 -18.69
C ARG A 291 -10.83 8.93 -18.51
N ASP A 292 -12.10 9.29 -18.47
CA ASP A 292 -13.21 8.34 -18.28
C ASP A 292 -13.05 7.53 -16.99
N VAL A 293 -13.12 8.24 -15.86
CA VAL A 293 -13.00 7.67 -14.52
C VAL A 293 -14.36 7.64 -13.85
N THR A 294 -14.75 6.48 -13.32
CA THR A 294 -15.96 6.34 -12.50
C THR A 294 -15.57 5.96 -11.07
N ILE A 295 -15.88 6.84 -10.13
CA ILE A 295 -15.70 6.65 -8.70
C ILE A 295 -17.09 6.50 -8.09
N ARG A 296 -17.49 5.27 -7.73
CA ARG A 296 -18.84 5.04 -7.22
C ARG A 296 -18.96 4.12 -6.03
N ARG A 297 -19.91 4.41 -5.15
CA ARG A 297 -20.26 3.56 -4.00
C ARG A 297 -19.08 3.26 -3.07
N ASN A 298 -18.08 4.14 -3.00
CA ASN A 298 -16.96 4.02 -2.08
C ASN A 298 -17.28 4.70 -0.74
N VAL A 299 -16.60 4.27 0.31
CA VAL A 299 -16.57 4.91 1.63
C VAL A 299 -15.17 5.47 1.85
N LEU A 300 -15.05 6.79 1.82
CA LEU A 300 -13.79 7.53 2.00
C LEU A 300 -13.91 8.27 3.34
N ARG A 301 -13.17 7.84 4.37
CA ARG A 301 -13.32 8.40 5.73
C ARG A 301 -11.98 8.62 6.41
N ASP A 302 -11.91 9.58 7.33
CA ASP A 302 -10.70 9.81 8.13
C ASP A 302 -9.45 10.04 7.25
N ASN A 303 -9.62 10.74 6.13
CA ASN A 303 -8.52 11.08 5.21
C ASN A 303 -8.18 12.56 5.33
N LEU A 304 -7.00 12.99 4.85
CA LEU A 304 -6.72 14.42 4.78
C LEU A 304 -7.62 15.09 3.73
N SER A 305 -7.85 14.43 2.58
CA SER A 305 -8.85 14.76 1.57
C SER A 305 -9.54 13.50 1.04
N GLY A 306 -10.79 13.64 0.59
CA GLY A 306 -11.54 12.60 -0.09
C GLY A 306 -11.03 12.35 -1.52
N CYS A 307 -11.74 12.91 -2.51
CA CYS A 307 -11.36 12.83 -3.92
C CYS A 307 -10.62 14.10 -4.35
N VAL A 308 -9.42 13.96 -4.90
CA VAL A 308 -8.65 15.04 -5.51
C VAL A 308 -8.51 14.75 -7.00
N LEU A 309 -9.23 15.51 -7.83
CA LEU A 309 -9.37 15.30 -9.27
C LEU A 309 -8.65 16.42 -10.02
N MET A 310 -7.62 16.08 -10.80
CA MET A 310 -6.70 17.07 -11.35
C MET A 310 -6.41 16.82 -12.84
N TYR A 311 -6.53 17.87 -13.66
CA TYR A 311 -6.02 17.94 -15.04
C TYR A 311 -6.55 16.87 -16.03
N GLY A 312 -7.62 16.17 -15.66
CA GLY A 312 -8.18 15.03 -16.41
C GLY A 312 -9.63 15.25 -16.84
N GLY A 313 -10.33 14.17 -17.15
CA GLY A 313 -11.76 14.20 -17.50
C GLY A 313 -12.13 13.37 -18.73
N PRO A 314 -13.40 12.94 -18.87
CA PRO A 314 -14.51 13.13 -17.93
C PRO A 314 -14.39 12.26 -16.66
N VAL A 315 -15.00 12.71 -15.56
CA VAL A 315 -15.04 11.97 -14.27
C VAL A 315 -16.46 11.92 -13.69
N LEU A 316 -16.92 10.74 -13.32
CA LEU A 316 -18.17 10.54 -12.57
C LEU A 316 -17.86 10.19 -11.11
N VAL A 317 -18.31 11.03 -10.17
CA VAL A 317 -18.29 10.74 -8.73
C VAL A 317 -19.73 10.51 -8.28
N GLU A 318 -20.12 9.25 -8.05
CA GLU A 318 -21.51 8.87 -7.77
C GLU A 318 -21.70 7.97 -6.54
N GLY A 319 -22.64 8.34 -5.65
CA GLY A 319 -23.11 7.42 -4.61
C GLY A 319 -22.06 7.09 -3.55
N ASN A 320 -21.02 7.91 -3.41
CA ASN A 320 -19.98 7.73 -2.41
C ASN A 320 -20.38 8.36 -1.07
N ALA A 321 -19.87 7.80 0.02
CA ALA A 321 -19.86 8.45 1.33
C ALA A 321 -18.44 8.98 1.57
N ILE A 322 -18.29 10.30 1.60
CA ILE A 322 -17.04 11.01 1.88
C ILE A 322 -17.23 11.73 3.20
N VAL A 323 -16.46 11.36 4.21
CA VAL A 323 -16.73 11.75 5.58
C VAL A 323 -15.43 12.13 6.27
N GLU A 324 -15.43 13.22 7.04
CA GLU A 324 -14.32 13.60 7.92
C GLU A 324 -12.98 13.84 7.18
N SER A 325 -13.01 14.54 6.03
CA SER A 325 -11.78 15.06 5.41
C SER A 325 -11.26 16.28 6.17
N GLY A 326 -10.35 16.01 7.12
CA GLY A 326 -10.03 16.92 8.22
C GLY A 326 -8.81 17.83 8.04
N SER A 327 -8.08 17.78 6.92
CA SER A 327 -6.88 18.61 6.77
C SER A 327 -7.21 20.11 6.87
N PRO A 328 -6.48 20.90 7.68
CA PRO A 328 -6.68 22.35 7.76
C PRO A 328 -6.47 23.07 6.42
N SER A 329 -5.54 22.59 5.59
CA SER A 329 -5.16 23.21 4.31
C SER A 329 -5.88 22.57 3.12
N THR A 330 -6.01 21.25 3.11
CA THR A 330 -6.50 20.47 1.96
C THR A 330 -7.70 19.58 2.29
N GLY A 331 -8.42 19.84 3.39
CA GLY A 331 -9.62 19.10 3.84
C GLY A 331 -10.83 19.19 2.92
N PHE A 332 -10.71 18.70 1.69
CA PHE A 332 -11.77 18.69 0.69
C PHE A 332 -12.42 17.32 0.63
N GLY A 333 -13.76 17.27 0.66
CA GLY A 333 -14.48 16.05 0.31
C GLY A 333 -14.27 15.71 -1.17
N VAL A 334 -14.49 16.69 -2.05
CA VAL A 334 -14.11 16.62 -3.47
C VAL A 334 -13.41 17.91 -3.88
N LEU A 335 -12.19 17.80 -4.37
CA LEU A 335 -11.46 18.85 -5.07
C LEU A 335 -11.48 18.57 -6.58
N VAL A 336 -11.85 19.58 -7.36
CA VAL A 336 -11.76 19.59 -8.82
C VAL A 336 -10.78 20.68 -9.22
N LYS A 337 -9.63 20.32 -9.78
CA LYS A 337 -8.60 21.26 -10.25
C LYS A 337 -8.32 21.05 -11.74
N ASP A 338 -8.63 22.03 -12.59
CA ASP A 338 -8.36 21.95 -14.04
C ASP A 338 -8.88 20.66 -14.71
N ALA A 339 -9.93 20.05 -14.16
CA ALA A 339 -10.51 18.81 -14.67
C ALA A 339 -11.84 19.09 -15.41
N GLY A 340 -11.98 18.48 -16.59
CA GLY A 340 -13.13 18.64 -17.47
C GLY A 340 -14.23 17.61 -17.20
N ASP A 341 -15.48 17.99 -17.49
CA ASP A 341 -16.66 17.10 -17.49
C ASP A 341 -16.80 16.25 -16.22
N VAL A 342 -16.64 16.89 -15.06
CA VAL A 342 -16.81 16.24 -13.75
C VAL A 342 -18.27 16.29 -13.31
N LEU A 343 -18.89 15.13 -13.13
CA LEU A 343 -20.24 14.98 -12.60
C LEU A 343 -20.20 14.41 -11.19
N VAL A 344 -20.54 15.23 -10.20
CA VAL A 344 -20.67 14.82 -8.80
C VAL A 344 -22.17 14.68 -8.47
N ARG A 345 -22.67 13.46 -8.24
CA ARG A 345 -24.10 13.23 -7.95
C ARG A 345 -24.36 12.15 -6.91
N SER A 346 -25.45 12.31 -6.16
CA SER A 346 -25.91 11.30 -5.19
C SER A 346 -24.88 10.92 -4.12
N ASN A 347 -23.89 11.77 -3.85
CA ASN A 347 -22.90 11.52 -2.80
C ASN A 347 -23.38 12.09 -1.45
N VAL A 348 -22.93 11.47 -0.37
CA VAL A 348 -23.00 12.03 0.99
C VAL A 348 -21.61 12.58 1.29
N ILE A 349 -21.51 13.89 1.53
CA ILE A 349 -20.27 14.58 1.89
C ILE A 349 -20.55 15.28 3.23
N LEU A 350 -19.88 14.86 4.29
CA LEU A 350 -20.24 15.18 5.67
C LEU A 350 -19.01 15.38 6.55
N ASP A 351 -19.03 16.41 7.39
CA ASP A 351 -17.97 16.71 8.37
C ASP A 351 -16.58 16.90 7.75
N ASP A 352 -16.52 17.20 6.45
CA ASP A 352 -15.33 17.67 5.76
C ASP A 352 -15.14 19.18 5.98
N ARG A 353 -13.89 19.67 6.03
CA ARG A 353 -13.61 21.11 6.17
C ARG A 353 -14.25 21.92 5.03
N VAL A 354 -14.19 21.39 3.81
CA VAL A 354 -14.88 21.92 2.63
C VAL A 354 -15.46 20.75 1.86
N ALA A 355 -16.79 20.73 1.67
CA ALA A 355 -17.44 19.62 0.98
C ALA A 355 -16.98 19.47 -0.47
N VAL A 356 -17.10 20.54 -1.28
CA VAL A 356 -16.65 20.57 -2.68
C VAL A 356 -15.89 21.86 -2.93
N HIS A 357 -14.69 21.75 -3.49
CA HIS A 357 -13.89 22.87 -3.97
C HIS A 357 -13.62 22.71 -5.46
N VAL A 358 -13.71 23.83 -6.18
CA VAL A 358 -13.46 23.89 -7.62
C VAL A 358 -12.44 24.98 -7.85
N ASP A 359 -11.27 24.56 -8.34
CA ASP A 359 -10.13 25.41 -8.66
C ASP A 359 -9.86 25.33 -10.17
N ASP A 360 -9.95 26.48 -10.83
CA ASP A 360 -9.83 26.64 -12.28
C ASP A 360 -10.41 25.50 -13.16
N ALA A 361 -11.67 25.08 -12.92
CA ALA A 361 -12.31 24.07 -13.76
C ALA A 361 -12.67 24.66 -15.14
N GLY A 362 -11.68 24.67 -16.04
CA GLY A 362 -11.79 25.19 -17.39
C GLY A 362 -12.90 24.49 -18.18
N ARG A 363 -13.89 25.27 -18.62
CA ARG A 363 -14.73 24.90 -19.76
C ARG A 363 -13.84 24.85 -21.01
N THR A 364 -13.43 23.66 -21.46
CA THR A 364 -13.06 23.47 -22.88
C THR A 364 -14.34 23.35 -23.71
N GLY A 365 -15.14 24.42 -23.70
CA GLY A 365 -16.30 24.55 -24.57
C GLY A 365 -15.82 24.70 -26.02
N GLY A 366 -16.07 23.68 -26.85
CA GLY A 366 -15.96 23.77 -28.29
C GLY A 366 -16.91 24.85 -28.83
N ALA A 367 -16.37 25.70 -29.70
CA ALA A 367 -17.11 26.52 -30.66
C ALA A 367 -16.99 25.88 -32.04
#